data_AF-A0AAD5QDJ6-F1
#
_entry.id   AF-A0AAD5QDJ6-F1
#
_cell.length_a   1.000
_cell.length_b   1.000
_cell.length_c   1.000
_cell.angle_alpha   90.00
_cell.angle_beta   90.00
_cell.angle_gamma   90.00
#
_symmetry.space_group_name_H-M   'P 1'
#
loop_
_entity.id
_entity.type
_entity.pdbx_description
1 polymer ?
#
loop_
_entity_poly.entity_id
_entity_poly.type
_entity_poly.pdbx_seq_one_letter_code
_entity_poly.pdbx_strand_id
1 'polypeptide(L)'
;MTVYSWGRGEDGQLGLGDTSDQHRPVLIDALHERRVVQIACGSGHTVVLTDDGEVYTWGRGDDGRLGHGDNGWKFVPRLVEELRGKNIRQVTCGSYHTAAVTVSGELFTWGGGMYGKLGHGNETGHSTPCLVDALKGQPVRQVACGSRHTVVLLESKDVFTWGDKENGVSGHGDTDGHQYLPRVVDELRGQHVKQISACGFHTAALTEAGEVFTFGEGKFGRLGHNSERNQLVARKVETLVGKRVKQIACGGFHTAAVTETGEVYTWGGGEHGQLGHGDKVNRTVPTLVEALMDKIVVQITCGWSHTVGLTDTGDVYTWGNGDHGKLGHNDTNKVTLPKAVEVLQSKRVIAVASYNEHTVALVDPIATVRTSLLTSSYMCDMRQLIDNPEFADVKFIVEGRAIHCHRAILAARSDHFRAMFSSGMRESRESEIPLTHLRVPVFLALLEYIYVDSVDVGAEMALELFAAADLYTLDRLKGLCEIIVQKNITVDNAAALFQTADELQATRLREICLSYLVRHFDAVTKTDGFAHLSRDLIIEVLQSR
;
A
#
# COMPACT_ATOMS: atom_id res chain seq x y z
N MET A 1 -7.30 16.76 -13.19
CA MET A 1 -6.23 16.04 -12.46
C MET A 1 -4.97 16.18 -13.28
N THR A 2 -3.81 16.33 -12.64
CA THR A 2 -2.54 16.51 -13.36
C THR A 2 -1.71 15.24 -13.25
N VAL A 3 -1.07 14.85 -14.35
CA VAL A 3 -0.23 13.65 -14.41
C VAL A 3 1.24 14.04 -14.40
N TYR A 4 2.01 13.43 -13.51
CA TYR A 4 3.46 13.58 -13.45
C TYR A 4 4.14 12.28 -13.85
N SER A 5 5.24 12.34 -14.60
CA SER A 5 6.05 11.18 -14.99
C SER A 5 7.54 11.43 -14.73
N TRP A 6 8.28 10.36 -14.44
CA TRP A 6 9.74 10.38 -14.31
C TRP A 6 10.35 8.98 -14.47
N GLY A 7 11.67 8.92 -14.60
CA GLY A 7 12.42 7.70 -14.91
C GLY A 7 12.97 7.71 -16.34
N ARG A 8 13.10 6.52 -16.92
CA ARG A 8 13.60 6.35 -18.30
C ARG A 8 12.66 6.99 -19.32
N GLY A 9 13.21 7.79 -20.23
CA GLY A 9 12.48 8.50 -21.28
C GLY A 9 12.84 8.07 -22.70
N GLU A 10 13.85 7.23 -22.89
CA GLU A 10 14.38 6.86 -24.23
C GLU A 10 13.33 6.34 -25.24
N ASP A 11 12.25 5.71 -24.77
CA ASP A 11 11.17 5.19 -25.62
C ASP A 11 10.00 6.20 -25.78
N GLY A 12 10.11 7.40 -25.21
CA GLY A 12 9.05 8.40 -25.15
C GLY A 12 7.98 8.14 -24.09
N GLN A 13 8.15 7.13 -23.23
CA GLN A 13 7.17 6.70 -22.22
C GLN A 13 6.82 7.76 -21.18
N LEU A 14 7.59 8.84 -21.07
CA LEU A 14 7.27 9.92 -20.14
C LEU A 14 6.21 10.89 -20.70
N GLY A 15 5.95 10.87 -22.02
CA GLY A 15 4.88 11.66 -22.63
C GLY A 15 5.19 13.16 -22.75
N LEU A 16 6.46 13.54 -22.62
CA LEU A 16 6.92 14.93 -22.55
C LEU A 16 7.27 15.53 -23.92
N GLY A 17 7.16 14.75 -25.00
CA GLY A 17 7.51 15.19 -26.35
C GLY A 17 8.98 15.00 -26.73
N ASP A 18 9.78 14.38 -25.87
CA ASP A 18 11.18 14.04 -26.11
C ASP A 18 11.53 12.64 -25.59
N THR A 19 12.82 12.28 -25.66
CA THR A 19 13.36 10.97 -25.24
C THR A 19 14.30 11.07 -24.03
N SER A 20 14.27 12.16 -23.27
CA SER A 20 15.20 12.40 -22.18
C SER A 20 14.70 11.73 -20.90
N ASP A 21 15.60 11.05 -20.19
CA ASP A 21 15.35 10.59 -18.83
C ASP A 21 15.03 11.77 -17.92
N GLN A 22 14.10 11.56 -16.98
CA GLN A 22 13.73 12.57 -15.99
C GLN A 22 14.02 12.04 -14.60
N HIS A 23 14.94 12.70 -13.90
CA HIS A 23 15.33 12.26 -12.56
C HIS A 23 14.43 12.81 -11.44
N ARG A 24 13.41 13.61 -11.81
CA ARG A 24 12.42 14.17 -10.91
C ARG A 24 11.04 14.12 -11.58
N PRO A 25 9.93 14.10 -10.83
CA PRO A 25 8.58 14.19 -11.38
C PRO A 25 8.38 15.42 -12.27
N VAL A 26 7.96 15.23 -13.52
CA VAL A 26 7.66 16.31 -14.49
C VAL A 26 6.20 16.23 -14.91
N LEU A 27 5.54 17.38 -15.00
CA LEU A 27 4.15 17.49 -15.43
C LEU A 27 4.01 17.14 -16.93
N ILE A 28 3.06 16.27 -17.26
CA ILE A 28 2.66 15.98 -18.64
C ILE A 28 1.63 17.02 -19.08
N ASP A 29 2.09 18.13 -19.65
CA ASP A 29 1.24 19.26 -20.06
C ASP A 29 0.19 18.87 -21.13
N ALA A 30 0.51 17.89 -21.98
CA ALA A 30 -0.40 17.38 -23.01
C ALA A 30 -1.73 16.82 -22.47
N LEU A 31 -1.84 16.54 -21.16
CA LEU A 31 -3.06 16.04 -20.51
C LEU A 31 -3.78 17.11 -19.68
N HIS A 32 -3.36 18.37 -19.70
CA HIS A 32 -3.88 19.43 -18.81
C HIS A 32 -5.41 19.65 -18.88
N GLU A 33 -6.02 19.51 -20.06
CA GLU A 33 -7.46 19.63 -20.31
C GLU A 33 -8.23 18.32 -20.12
N ARG A 34 -7.54 17.23 -19.76
CA ARG A 34 -8.13 15.90 -19.61
C ARG A 34 -8.22 15.53 -18.14
N ARG A 35 -9.39 15.05 -17.72
CA ARG A 35 -9.58 14.56 -16.36
C ARG A 35 -9.24 13.08 -16.30
N VAL A 36 -7.94 12.80 -16.16
CA VAL A 36 -7.40 11.44 -15.98
C VAL A 36 -7.86 10.84 -14.65
N VAL A 37 -8.40 9.62 -14.66
CA VAL A 37 -8.86 8.87 -13.48
C VAL A 37 -8.07 7.58 -13.22
N GLN A 38 -7.34 7.07 -14.21
CA GLN A 38 -6.46 5.92 -14.04
C GLN A 38 -5.17 6.12 -14.84
N ILE A 39 -4.06 5.65 -14.26
CA ILE A 39 -2.73 5.61 -14.86
C ILE A 39 -2.20 4.18 -14.80
N ALA A 40 -1.48 3.73 -15.83
CA ALA A 40 -0.73 2.48 -15.79
C ALA A 40 0.54 2.56 -16.64
N CYS A 41 1.58 1.89 -16.17
CA CYS A 41 2.89 1.83 -16.81
C CYS A 41 3.11 0.44 -17.40
N GLY A 42 3.78 0.36 -18.55
CA GLY A 42 4.29 -0.89 -19.12
C GLY A 42 5.80 -0.86 -19.30
N SER A 43 6.34 -1.81 -20.07
CA SER A 43 7.74 -1.71 -20.52
C SER A 43 7.84 -0.76 -21.70
N GLY A 44 8.27 0.47 -21.44
CA GLY A 44 8.51 1.50 -22.46
C GLY A 44 7.26 2.19 -22.98
N HIS A 45 6.10 2.06 -22.33
CA HIS A 45 4.89 2.79 -22.71
C HIS A 45 4.00 3.05 -21.48
N THR A 46 3.08 3.99 -21.63
CA THR A 46 2.13 4.41 -20.59
C THR A 46 0.74 4.50 -21.19
N VAL A 47 -0.26 4.19 -20.38
CA VAL A 47 -1.68 4.34 -20.70
C VAL A 47 -2.39 5.12 -19.61
N VAL A 48 -3.35 5.94 -20.01
CA VAL A 48 -4.26 6.62 -19.08
C VAL A 48 -5.69 6.48 -19.55
N LEU A 49 -6.60 6.50 -18.57
CA LEU A 49 -8.04 6.53 -18.75
C LEU A 49 -8.57 7.85 -18.19
N THR A 50 -9.41 8.53 -18.94
CA THR A 50 -10.14 9.74 -18.50
C THR A 50 -11.53 9.39 -17.96
N ASP A 51 -12.15 10.32 -17.24
CA ASP A 51 -13.47 10.10 -16.63
C ASP A 51 -14.62 10.00 -17.65
N ASP A 52 -14.44 10.55 -18.84
CA ASP A 52 -15.33 10.36 -20.00
C ASP A 52 -15.07 9.05 -20.77
N GLY A 53 -14.16 8.20 -20.28
CA GLY A 53 -13.91 6.86 -20.80
C GLY A 53 -12.98 6.80 -22.01
N GLU A 54 -12.27 7.89 -22.32
CA GLU A 54 -11.24 7.92 -23.37
C GLU A 54 -9.92 7.31 -22.88
N VAL A 55 -9.23 6.60 -23.79
CA VAL A 55 -7.95 5.94 -23.51
C VAL A 55 -6.85 6.61 -24.32
N TYR A 56 -5.80 7.06 -23.65
CA TYR A 56 -4.63 7.63 -24.29
C TYR A 56 -3.40 6.77 -24.02
N THR A 57 -2.60 6.52 -25.05
CA THR A 57 -1.36 5.73 -24.99
C THR A 57 -0.20 6.51 -25.61
N TRP A 58 1.01 6.24 -25.12
CA TRP A 58 2.25 6.77 -25.68
C TRP A 58 3.47 5.96 -25.23
N GLY A 59 4.62 6.21 -25.85
CA GLY A 59 5.89 5.53 -25.67
C GLY A 59 6.28 4.68 -26.88
N ARG A 60 6.89 3.53 -26.61
CA ARG A 60 7.35 2.54 -27.60
C ARG A 60 6.18 1.97 -28.38
N GLY A 61 6.26 2.07 -29.71
CA GLY A 61 5.23 1.59 -30.65
C GLY A 61 5.37 0.13 -31.08
N ASP A 62 6.53 -0.49 -30.86
CA ASP A 62 6.83 -1.84 -31.35
C ASP A 62 5.75 -2.86 -30.99
N ASP A 63 5.48 -3.77 -31.93
CA ASP A 63 4.43 -4.78 -31.86
C ASP A 63 2.99 -4.22 -31.75
N GLY A 64 2.82 -2.92 -32.01
CA GLY A 64 1.52 -2.25 -31.99
C GLY A 64 0.94 -2.05 -30.59
N ARG A 65 1.77 -2.11 -29.54
CA ARG A 65 1.34 -2.05 -28.12
C ARG A 65 0.58 -0.78 -27.72
N LEU A 66 0.68 0.27 -28.54
CA LEU A 66 -0.03 1.54 -28.32
C LEU A 66 -1.48 1.52 -28.85
N GLY A 67 -1.81 0.62 -29.78
CA GLY A 67 -3.19 0.43 -30.25
C GLY A 67 -3.64 1.37 -31.37
N HIS A 68 -2.73 2.06 -32.05
CA HIS A 68 -3.05 3.05 -33.10
C HIS A 68 -3.08 2.48 -34.53
N GLY A 69 -3.09 1.15 -34.68
CA GLY A 69 -3.04 0.49 -35.99
C GLY A 69 -1.66 0.49 -36.67
N ASP A 70 -0.63 1.02 -35.99
CA ASP A 70 0.74 1.11 -36.47
C ASP A 70 1.76 0.64 -35.40
N ASN A 71 3.04 0.58 -35.78
CA ASN A 71 4.17 0.29 -34.87
C ASN A 71 4.97 1.55 -34.48
N GLY A 72 4.44 2.73 -34.78
CA GLY A 72 5.13 4.01 -34.61
C GLY A 72 5.10 4.47 -33.15
N TRP A 73 6.26 4.88 -32.65
CA TRP A 73 6.40 5.42 -31.30
C TRP A 73 5.67 6.76 -31.18
N LYS A 74 5.12 7.05 -30.01
CA LYS A 74 4.45 8.32 -29.73
C LYS A 74 5.12 8.96 -28.51
N PHE A 75 5.62 10.19 -28.64
CA PHE A 75 6.34 10.87 -27.55
C PHE A 75 5.42 11.73 -26.68
N VAL A 76 4.15 11.85 -27.05
CA VAL A 76 3.09 12.54 -26.32
C VAL A 76 1.84 11.66 -26.29
N PRO A 77 0.97 11.80 -25.28
CA PRO A 77 -0.30 11.08 -25.20
C PRO A 77 -1.14 11.19 -26.49
N ARG A 78 -1.61 10.05 -27.00
CA ARG A 78 -2.48 9.97 -28.20
C ARG A 78 -3.72 9.14 -27.89
N LEU A 79 -4.87 9.61 -28.37
CA LEU A 79 -6.14 8.90 -28.24
C LEU A 79 -6.10 7.58 -29.03
N VAL A 80 -6.60 6.51 -28.42
CA VAL A 80 -6.83 5.22 -29.09
C VAL A 80 -8.24 5.24 -29.69
N GLU A 81 -8.34 5.59 -30.97
CA GLU A 81 -9.62 5.85 -31.66
C GLU A 81 -10.57 4.64 -31.64
N GLU A 82 -10.02 3.42 -31.72
CA GLU A 82 -10.79 2.17 -31.75
C GLU A 82 -11.53 1.88 -30.42
N LEU A 83 -11.11 2.49 -29.31
CA LEU A 83 -11.81 2.39 -28.02
C LEU A 83 -12.83 3.50 -27.80
N ARG A 84 -12.93 4.47 -28.71
CA ARG A 84 -13.85 5.61 -28.54
C ARG A 84 -15.29 5.13 -28.41
N GLY A 85 -15.97 5.59 -27.35
CA GLY A 85 -17.36 5.21 -27.07
C GLY A 85 -17.55 3.77 -26.56
N LYS A 86 -16.48 3.01 -26.27
CA LYS A 86 -16.58 1.67 -25.66
C LYS A 86 -16.83 1.70 -24.14
N ASN A 87 -16.86 2.88 -23.53
CA ASN A 87 -17.02 3.09 -22.08
C ASN A 87 -16.01 2.25 -21.28
N ILE A 88 -14.73 2.63 -21.33
CA ILE A 88 -13.66 1.90 -20.62
C ILE A 88 -13.72 2.22 -19.12
N ARG A 89 -13.58 1.18 -18.28
CA ARG A 89 -13.51 1.28 -16.81
C ARG A 89 -12.12 0.98 -16.27
N GLN A 90 -11.33 0.17 -16.98
CA GLN A 90 -9.97 -0.17 -16.56
C GLN A 90 -9.02 -0.24 -17.75
N VAL A 91 -7.80 0.27 -17.59
CA VAL A 91 -6.65 0.07 -18.47
C VAL A 91 -5.46 -0.52 -17.72
N THR A 92 -4.61 -1.29 -18.40
CA THR A 92 -3.33 -1.78 -17.85
C THR A 92 -2.36 -2.14 -18.96
N CYS A 93 -1.07 -2.18 -18.65
CA CYS A 93 0.00 -2.53 -19.58
C CYS A 93 0.88 -3.64 -19.02
N GLY A 94 1.48 -4.43 -19.90
CA GLY A 94 2.55 -5.36 -19.59
C GLY A 94 3.86 -4.98 -20.30
N SER A 95 4.70 -5.96 -20.60
CA SER A 95 5.99 -5.68 -21.28
C SER A 95 5.84 -5.37 -22.78
N TYR A 96 4.85 -5.94 -23.45
CA TYR A 96 4.67 -5.83 -24.92
C TYR A 96 3.21 -5.74 -25.35
N HIS A 97 2.28 -5.64 -24.40
CA HIS A 97 0.85 -5.64 -24.69
C HIS A 97 0.10 -4.75 -23.70
N THR A 98 -1.09 -4.35 -24.09
CA THR A 98 -1.99 -3.48 -23.34
C THR A 98 -3.36 -4.13 -23.31
N ALA A 99 -4.11 -3.89 -22.23
CA ALA A 99 -5.46 -4.37 -22.08
C ALA A 99 -6.39 -3.26 -21.57
N ALA A 100 -7.65 -3.33 -21.99
CA ALA A 100 -8.72 -2.47 -21.52
C ALA A 100 -9.96 -3.29 -21.22
N VAL A 101 -10.71 -2.90 -20.19
CA VAL A 101 -11.97 -3.51 -19.80
C VAL A 101 -13.07 -2.46 -19.84
N THR A 102 -14.17 -2.77 -20.51
CA THR A 102 -15.34 -1.88 -20.58
C THR A 102 -16.14 -1.91 -19.27
N VAL A 103 -17.05 -0.96 -19.08
CA VAL A 103 -18.04 -0.98 -17.99
C VAL A 103 -18.92 -2.23 -18.04
N SER A 104 -19.20 -2.78 -19.24
CA SER A 104 -19.93 -4.05 -19.43
C SER A 104 -19.11 -5.30 -19.10
N GLY A 105 -17.80 -5.17 -18.83
CA GLY A 105 -16.92 -6.29 -18.53
C GLY A 105 -16.35 -7.00 -19.76
N GLU A 106 -16.42 -6.38 -20.95
CA GLU A 106 -15.75 -6.88 -22.16
C GLU A 106 -14.26 -6.56 -22.11
N LEU A 107 -13.42 -7.54 -22.44
CA LEU A 107 -11.96 -7.42 -22.44
C LEU A 107 -11.43 -7.22 -23.84
N PHE A 108 -10.63 -6.16 -24.01
CA PHE A 108 -9.83 -5.90 -25.19
C PHE A 108 -8.34 -6.05 -24.87
N THR A 109 -7.60 -6.72 -25.74
CA THR A 109 -6.13 -6.86 -25.66
C THR A 109 -5.50 -6.53 -27.01
N TRP A 110 -4.29 -5.97 -26.98
CA TRP A 110 -3.51 -5.65 -28.19
C TRP A 110 -2.01 -5.51 -27.88
N GLY A 111 -1.18 -5.45 -28.90
CA GLY A 111 0.28 -5.47 -28.84
C GLY A 111 0.86 -6.77 -29.39
N GLY A 112 2.02 -7.17 -28.88
CA GLY A 112 2.71 -8.38 -29.30
C GLY A 112 2.01 -9.66 -28.83
N GLY A 113 1.83 -10.62 -29.73
CA GLY A 113 1.10 -11.87 -29.49
C GLY A 113 1.91 -13.06 -28.98
N MET A 114 3.24 -12.97 -28.96
CA MET A 114 4.13 -14.06 -28.52
C MET A 114 3.69 -14.68 -27.18
N TYR A 115 3.81 -16.00 -27.08
CA TYR A 115 3.33 -16.83 -25.96
C TYR A 115 1.80 -16.94 -25.86
N GLY A 116 1.04 -16.37 -26.81
CA GLY A 116 -0.42 -16.36 -26.76
C GLY A 116 -1.01 -15.39 -25.73
N LYS A 117 -0.21 -14.48 -25.16
CA LYS A 117 -0.60 -13.60 -24.04
C LYS A 117 -1.76 -12.64 -24.33
N LEU A 118 -2.17 -12.49 -25.58
CA LEU A 118 -3.36 -11.71 -25.94
C LEU A 118 -4.68 -12.48 -25.76
N GLY A 119 -4.66 -13.82 -25.78
CA GLY A 119 -5.84 -14.63 -25.48
C GLY A 119 -6.75 -14.93 -26.67
N HIS A 120 -6.28 -14.70 -27.90
CA HIS A 120 -7.05 -14.93 -29.14
C HIS A 120 -6.84 -16.33 -29.75
N GLY A 121 -6.30 -17.28 -29.00
CA GLY A 121 -6.12 -18.67 -29.46
C GLY A 121 -4.93 -18.90 -30.39
N ASN A 122 -4.03 -17.91 -30.53
CA ASN A 122 -2.83 -17.98 -31.34
C ASN A 122 -1.78 -16.95 -30.85
N GLU A 123 -0.63 -16.85 -31.52
CA GLU A 123 0.46 -15.92 -31.17
C GLU A 123 0.52 -14.62 -31.99
N THR A 124 -0.50 -14.36 -32.80
CA THR A 124 -0.54 -13.17 -33.66
C THR A 124 -0.71 -11.92 -32.81
N GLY A 125 0.10 -10.91 -33.07
CA GLY A 125 -0.06 -9.58 -32.46
C GLY A 125 -1.20 -8.80 -33.09
N HIS A 126 -1.72 -7.81 -32.36
CA HIS A 126 -2.75 -6.90 -32.85
C HIS A 126 -2.31 -5.46 -32.64
N SER A 127 -2.25 -4.64 -33.70
CA SER A 127 -1.88 -3.22 -33.58
C SER A 127 -3.04 -2.31 -33.19
N THR A 128 -4.24 -2.86 -33.07
CA THR A 128 -5.45 -2.19 -32.56
C THR A 128 -6.09 -3.05 -31.47
N PRO A 129 -6.81 -2.45 -30.50
CA PRO A 129 -7.61 -3.15 -29.52
C PRO A 129 -8.49 -4.25 -30.14
N CYS A 130 -8.33 -5.49 -29.68
CA CYS A 130 -9.06 -6.65 -30.18
C CYS A 130 -9.85 -7.30 -29.04
N LEU A 131 -11.12 -7.65 -29.29
CA LEU A 131 -11.97 -8.30 -28.28
C LEU A 131 -11.47 -9.73 -28.01
N VAL A 132 -11.38 -10.13 -26.75
CA VAL A 132 -11.09 -11.51 -26.35
C VAL A 132 -12.38 -12.32 -26.36
N ASP A 133 -12.75 -12.86 -27.53
CA ASP A 133 -14.02 -13.59 -27.75
C ASP A 133 -14.25 -14.75 -26.76
N ALA A 134 -13.18 -15.38 -26.28
CA ALA A 134 -13.25 -16.50 -25.34
C ALA A 134 -13.86 -16.14 -23.97
N LEU A 135 -13.88 -14.85 -23.60
CA LEU A 135 -14.50 -14.34 -22.36
C LEU A 135 -15.83 -13.63 -22.62
N LYS A 136 -16.37 -13.70 -23.83
CA LYS A 136 -17.65 -13.07 -24.15
C LYS A 136 -18.77 -13.65 -23.27
N GLY A 137 -19.51 -12.76 -22.59
CA GLY A 137 -20.55 -13.14 -21.64
C GLY A 137 -20.04 -13.49 -20.24
N GLN A 138 -18.72 -13.41 -19.99
CA GLN A 138 -18.10 -13.56 -18.68
C GLN A 138 -17.53 -12.20 -18.25
N PRO A 139 -18.29 -11.38 -17.50
CA PRO A 139 -17.89 -10.00 -17.22
C PRO A 139 -16.57 -9.95 -16.43
N VAL A 140 -15.56 -9.33 -17.03
CA VAL A 140 -14.26 -9.11 -16.42
C VAL A 140 -14.35 -7.95 -15.43
N ARG A 141 -13.93 -8.21 -14.19
CA ARG A 141 -13.86 -7.24 -13.09
C ARG A 141 -12.52 -6.51 -13.06
N GLN A 142 -11.42 -7.24 -13.23
CA GLN A 142 -10.07 -6.71 -13.21
C GLN A 142 -9.17 -7.47 -14.21
N VAL A 143 -8.27 -6.76 -14.89
CA VAL A 143 -7.17 -7.34 -15.68
C VAL A 143 -5.80 -6.91 -15.13
N ALA A 144 -4.80 -7.78 -15.22
CA ALA A 144 -3.39 -7.51 -14.94
C ALA A 144 -2.49 -8.17 -16.00
N CYS A 145 -1.43 -7.46 -16.41
CA CYS A 145 -0.57 -7.86 -17.52
C CYS A 145 0.89 -8.08 -17.06
N GLY A 146 1.37 -9.32 -17.14
CA GLY A 146 2.76 -9.65 -16.90
C GLY A 146 3.66 -9.41 -18.12
N SER A 147 4.90 -9.91 -18.08
CA SER A 147 5.79 -9.81 -19.23
C SER A 147 5.35 -10.70 -20.40
N ARG A 148 4.81 -11.88 -20.06
CA ARG A 148 4.51 -12.95 -21.03
C ARG A 148 3.14 -13.60 -20.81
N HIS A 149 2.34 -13.10 -19.88
CA HIS A 149 1.04 -13.66 -19.53
C HIS A 149 0.05 -12.57 -19.15
N THR A 150 -1.23 -12.93 -19.18
CA THR A 150 -2.34 -12.06 -18.78
C THR A 150 -3.20 -12.80 -17.76
N VAL A 151 -3.69 -12.05 -16.78
CA VAL A 151 -4.51 -12.54 -15.69
C VAL A 151 -5.77 -11.69 -15.63
N VAL A 152 -6.93 -12.33 -15.46
CA VAL A 152 -8.19 -11.63 -15.22
C VAL A 152 -8.92 -12.20 -14.02
N LEU A 153 -9.58 -11.31 -13.31
CA LEU A 153 -10.57 -11.60 -12.28
C LEU A 153 -11.94 -11.30 -12.88
N LEU A 154 -12.85 -12.27 -12.86
CA LEU A 154 -14.23 -12.09 -13.27
C LEU A 154 -15.08 -11.54 -12.13
N GLU A 155 -16.26 -10.98 -12.42
CA GLU A 155 -17.23 -10.62 -11.38
C GLU A 155 -17.73 -11.86 -10.60
N SER A 156 -17.63 -13.07 -11.18
CA SER A 156 -17.87 -14.35 -10.49
C SER A 156 -16.84 -14.69 -9.41
N LYS A 157 -15.77 -13.89 -9.28
CA LYS A 157 -14.59 -14.12 -8.42
C LYS A 157 -13.63 -15.22 -8.92
N ASP A 158 -13.90 -15.82 -10.07
CA ASP A 158 -12.96 -16.73 -10.71
C ASP A 158 -11.78 -15.97 -11.33
N VAL A 159 -10.60 -16.59 -11.27
CA VAL A 159 -9.37 -16.07 -11.88
C VAL A 159 -9.02 -16.92 -13.09
N PHE A 160 -8.82 -16.25 -14.23
CA PHE A 160 -8.37 -16.87 -15.47
C PHE A 160 -6.98 -16.34 -15.82
N THR A 161 -6.15 -17.21 -16.39
CA THR A 161 -4.79 -16.90 -16.83
C THR A 161 -4.53 -17.52 -18.20
N TRP A 162 -3.69 -16.85 -18.99
CA TRP A 162 -3.20 -17.36 -20.26
C TRP A 162 -1.88 -16.68 -20.64
N GLY A 163 -1.22 -17.18 -21.68
CA GLY A 163 0.11 -16.79 -22.10
C GLY A 163 1.15 -17.88 -21.81
N ASP A 164 2.33 -17.44 -21.42
CA ASP A 164 3.45 -18.31 -21.06
C ASP A 164 3.09 -19.25 -19.90
N LYS A 165 3.58 -20.49 -19.97
CA LYS A 165 3.46 -21.49 -18.92
C LYS A 165 4.80 -21.84 -18.29
N GLU A 166 5.91 -21.36 -18.84
CA GLU A 166 7.23 -21.56 -18.26
C GLU A 166 7.25 -21.13 -16.80
N ASN A 167 7.95 -21.91 -15.98
CA ASN A 167 8.05 -21.71 -14.53
C ASN A 167 6.70 -21.67 -13.78
N GLY A 168 5.57 -22.02 -14.42
CA GLY A 168 4.27 -22.07 -13.77
C GLY A 168 3.55 -20.73 -13.68
N VAL A 169 3.94 -19.70 -14.44
CA VAL A 169 3.40 -18.34 -14.31
C VAL A 169 1.89 -18.24 -14.60
N SER A 170 1.36 -19.21 -15.37
CA SER A 170 -0.06 -19.37 -15.64
C SER A 170 -0.82 -20.11 -14.52
N GLY A 171 -0.16 -20.88 -13.65
CA GLY A 171 -0.78 -21.52 -12.49
C GLY A 171 -1.61 -22.78 -12.79
N HIS A 172 -1.40 -23.44 -13.94
CA HIS A 172 -2.21 -24.57 -14.40
C HIS A 172 -1.64 -25.97 -14.06
N GLY A 173 -0.55 -26.03 -13.30
CA GLY A 173 0.11 -27.28 -12.93
C GLY A 173 0.96 -27.92 -14.04
N ASP A 174 1.01 -27.30 -15.23
CA ASP A 174 1.77 -27.76 -16.39
C ASP A 174 2.62 -26.62 -16.99
N THR A 175 3.76 -26.99 -17.61
CA THR A 175 4.69 -26.06 -18.27
C THR A 175 4.86 -26.37 -19.75
N ASP A 176 3.98 -27.20 -20.33
CA ASP A 176 4.11 -27.63 -21.72
C ASP A 176 3.40 -26.66 -22.67
N GLY A 177 4.16 -26.18 -23.65
CA GLY A 177 3.73 -25.15 -24.59
C GLY A 177 3.22 -23.87 -23.90
N HIS A 178 2.26 -23.21 -24.56
CA HIS A 178 1.64 -21.98 -24.08
C HIS A 178 0.13 -22.13 -23.93
N GLN A 179 -0.46 -21.29 -23.09
CA GLN A 179 -1.91 -21.23 -22.91
C GLN A 179 -2.46 -20.13 -23.82
N TYR A 180 -2.98 -20.48 -25.00
CA TYR A 180 -3.40 -19.47 -25.99
C TYR A 180 -4.78 -18.84 -25.72
N LEU A 181 -5.59 -19.47 -24.86
CA LEU A 181 -6.93 -19.03 -24.50
C LEU A 181 -7.04 -18.90 -22.97
N PRO A 182 -7.87 -17.97 -22.45
CA PRO A 182 -8.15 -17.88 -21.02
C PRO A 182 -8.55 -19.23 -20.42
N ARG A 183 -7.84 -19.65 -19.36
CA ARG A 183 -8.13 -20.87 -18.60
C ARG A 183 -8.24 -20.52 -17.12
N VAL A 184 -9.23 -21.09 -16.45
CA VAL A 184 -9.44 -20.90 -15.00
C VAL A 184 -8.28 -21.49 -14.20
N VAL A 185 -7.86 -20.82 -13.13
CA VAL A 185 -6.89 -21.33 -12.15
C VAL A 185 -7.67 -22.09 -11.07
N ASP A 186 -7.64 -23.41 -11.12
CA ASP A 186 -8.51 -24.27 -10.30
C ASP A 186 -8.29 -24.09 -8.79
N GLU A 187 -7.05 -23.86 -8.35
CA GLU A 187 -6.72 -23.65 -6.93
C GLU A 187 -7.30 -22.36 -6.33
N LEU A 188 -7.69 -21.40 -7.17
CA LEU A 188 -8.31 -20.14 -6.73
C LEU A 188 -9.85 -20.19 -6.72
N ARG A 189 -10.46 -21.29 -7.18
CA ARG A 189 -11.91 -21.43 -7.16
C ARG A 189 -12.45 -21.42 -5.73
N GLY A 190 -13.51 -20.64 -5.51
CA GLY A 190 -14.13 -20.48 -4.20
C GLY A 190 -13.29 -19.72 -3.17
N GLN A 191 -12.11 -19.20 -3.53
CA GLN A 191 -11.28 -18.40 -2.61
C GLN A 191 -11.77 -16.94 -2.48
N HIS A 192 -12.79 -16.53 -3.24
CA HIS A 192 -13.34 -15.16 -3.25
C HIS A 192 -12.24 -14.10 -3.49
N VAL A 193 -11.58 -14.19 -4.64
CA VAL A 193 -10.50 -13.24 -5.01
C VAL A 193 -11.08 -11.83 -5.22
N LYS A 194 -10.47 -10.82 -4.60
CA LYS A 194 -10.81 -9.39 -4.75
C LYS A 194 -9.83 -8.59 -5.60
N GLN A 195 -8.56 -9.02 -5.66
CA GLN A 195 -7.51 -8.33 -6.42
C GLN A 195 -6.54 -9.33 -7.03
N ILE A 196 -6.09 -9.06 -8.25
CA ILE A 196 -4.98 -9.74 -8.93
C ILE A 196 -3.82 -8.78 -9.20
N SER A 197 -2.61 -9.31 -9.31
CA SER A 197 -1.42 -8.60 -9.79
C SER A 197 -0.53 -9.53 -10.60
N ALA A 198 0.06 -8.98 -11.66
CA ALA A 198 1.02 -9.67 -12.50
C ALA A 198 2.10 -8.67 -12.94
N CYS A 199 3.36 -9.03 -12.73
CA CYS A 199 4.51 -8.31 -13.26
C CYS A 199 5.66 -9.32 -13.44
N GLY A 200 6.54 -9.06 -14.40
CA GLY A 200 7.68 -9.94 -14.65
C GLY A 200 7.23 -11.36 -14.96
N PHE A 201 7.55 -12.29 -14.05
CA PHE A 201 7.43 -13.74 -14.24
C PHE A 201 6.64 -14.46 -13.12
N HIS A 202 5.80 -13.74 -12.37
CA HIS A 202 4.95 -14.33 -11.34
C HIS A 202 3.59 -13.62 -11.23
N THR A 203 2.65 -14.28 -10.56
CA THR A 203 1.28 -13.82 -10.34
C THR A 203 0.95 -13.87 -8.87
N ALA A 204 0.20 -12.88 -8.39
CA ALA A 204 -0.39 -12.86 -7.06
C ALA A 204 -1.91 -12.65 -7.14
N ALA A 205 -2.63 -13.30 -6.25
CA ALA A 205 -4.06 -13.11 -6.02
C ALA A 205 -4.31 -12.84 -4.53
N LEU A 206 -5.23 -11.92 -4.25
CA LEU A 206 -5.62 -11.51 -2.90
C LEU A 206 -7.12 -11.72 -2.72
N THR A 207 -7.49 -12.43 -1.66
CA THR A 207 -8.89 -12.75 -1.33
C THR A 207 -9.57 -11.65 -0.52
N GLU A 208 -10.90 -11.69 -0.46
CA GLU A 208 -11.69 -10.80 0.40
C GLU A 208 -11.28 -10.90 1.88
N ALA A 209 -10.94 -12.11 2.34
CA ALA A 209 -10.44 -12.39 3.69
C ALA A 209 -9.00 -11.89 3.96
N GLY A 210 -8.34 -11.28 2.96
CA GLY A 210 -6.99 -10.76 3.11
C GLY A 210 -5.89 -11.82 2.97
N GLU A 211 -6.20 -12.97 2.38
CA GLU A 211 -5.24 -14.05 2.14
C GLU A 211 -4.55 -13.88 0.79
N VAL A 212 -3.25 -14.14 0.74
CA VAL A 212 -2.43 -13.96 -0.46
C VAL A 212 -2.04 -15.31 -1.03
N PHE A 213 -2.23 -15.48 -2.33
CA PHE A 213 -1.78 -16.62 -3.11
C PHE A 213 -0.78 -16.17 -4.17
N THR A 214 0.29 -16.93 -4.39
CA THR A 214 1.32 -16.63 -5.39
C THR A 214 1.71 -17.86 -6.18
N PHE A 215 2.06 -17.66 -7.45
CA PHE A 215 2.55 -18.72 -8.35
C PHE A 215 3.41 -18.17 -9.49
N GLY A 216 4.16 -19.05 -10.16
CA GLY A 216 5.15 -18.71 -11.17
C GLY A 216 6.59 -18.91 -10.72
N GLU A 217 7.50 -18.06 -11.21
CA GLU A 217 8.93 -18.17 -10.95
C GLU A 217 9.28 -17.88 -9.47
N GLY A 218 9.95 -18.83 -8.82
CA GLY A 218 10.33 -18.77 -7.40
C GLY A 218 11.63 -18.04 -7.10
N LYS A 219 12.48 -17.82 -8.11
CA LYS A 219 13.84 -17.29 -7.95
C LYS A 219 13.89 -16.01 -7.12
N PHE A 220 14.87 -15.92 -6.20
CA PHE A 220 15.02 -14.90 -5.16
C PHE A 220 13.97 -14.95 -4.04
N GLY A 221 13.10 -15.96 -4.04
CA GLY A 221 12.05 -16.12 -3.02
C GLY A 221 10.85 -15.20 -3.20
N ARG A 222 10.64 -14.64 -4.40
CA ARG A 222 9.57 -13.65 -4.68
C ARG A 222 8.14 -14.15 -4.47
N LEU A 223 7.96 -15.46 -4.32
CA LEU A 223 6.68 -16.08 -3.98
C LEU A 223 6.42 -16.15 -2.47
N GLY A 224 7.41 -15.90 -1.62
CA GLY A 224 7.18 -15.73 -0.18
C GLY A 224 6.96 -17.03 0.61
N HIS A 225 7.21 -18.20 -0.01
CA HIS A 225 7.00 -19.52 0.62
C HIS A 225 8.23 -20.04 1.39
N ASN A 226 9.12 -19.17 1.85
CA ASN A 226 10.41 -19.53 2.44
C ASN A 226 11.23 -20.48 1.54
N SER A 227 11.18 -20.25 0.23
CA SER A 227 11.81 -21.09 -0.77
C SER A 227 11.98 -20.31 -2.08
N GLU A 228 12.96 -20.69 -2.89
CA GLU A 228 13.14 -20.18 -4.25
C GLU A 228 12.53 -21.08 -5.33
N ARG A 229 11.78 -22.13 -4.93
CA ARG A 229 11.16 -23.06 -5.89
C ARG A 229 9.96 -22.43 -6.59
N ASN A 230 9.90 -22.60 -7.91
CA ASN A 230 8.72 -22.29 -8.71
C ASN A 230 7.47 -22.96 -8.15
N GLN A 231 6.33 -22.29 -8.24
CA GLN A 231 5.02 -22.88 -7.92
C GLN A 231 4.21 -22.95 -9.21
N LEU A 232 3.88 -24.17 -9.64
CA LEU A 232 3.15 -24.40 -10.89
C LEU A 232 1.64 -24.18 -10.76
N VAL A 233 1.16 -24.06 -9.53
CA VAL A 233 -0.24 -23.82 -9.15
C VAL A 233 -0.28 -22.76 -8.06
N ALA A 234 -1.43 -22.10 -7.87
CA ALA A 234 -1.58 -21.08 -6.85
C ALA A 234 -1.37 -21.66 -5.45
N ARG A 235 -0.48 -21.04 -4.66
CA ARG A 235 -0.18 -21.45 -3.29
C ARG A 235 -0.35 -20.30 -2.32
N LYS A 236 -0.99 -20.55 -1.18
CA LYS A 236 -1.16 -19.56 -0.11
C LYS A 236 0.19 -19.20 0.53
N VAL A 237 0.39 -17.91 0.81
CA VAL A 237 1.54 -17.37 1.53
C VAL A 237 1.25 -17.38 3.03
N GLU A 238 1.59 -18.49 3.69
CA GLU A 238 1.20 -18.75 5.09
C GLU A 238 1.67 -17.68 6.08
N THR A 239 2.81 -17.03 5.82
CA THR A 239 3.38 -16.01 6.71
C THR A 239 2.61 -14.68 6.72
N LEU A 240 1.66 -14.48 5.81
CA LEU A 240 0.75 -13.31 5.79
C LEU A 240 -0.62 -13.59 6.42
N VAL A 241 -0.90 -14.83 6.83
CA VAL A 241 -2.16 -15.15 7.50
C VAL A 241 -2.32 -14.31 8.77
N GLY A 242 -3.49 -13.71 8.95
CA GLY A 242 -3.79 -12.82 10.07
C GLY A 242 -3.30 -11.38 9.92
N LYS A 243 -2.51 -11.04 8.88
CA LYS A 243 -2.03 -9.67 8.63
C LYS A 243 -3.07 -8.76 7.97
N ARG A 244 -4.23 -9.30 7.57
CA ARG A 244 -5.33 -8.58 6.88
C ARG A 244 -4.83 -7.74 5.71
N VAL A 245 -4.33 -8.43 4.67
CA VAL A 245 -3.80 -7.75 3.48
C VAL A 245 -4.92 -7.04 2.71
N LYS A 246 -4.70 -5.77 2.39
CA LYS A 246 -5.61 -4.91 1.63
C LYS A 246 -5.20 -4.80 0.17
N GLN A 247 -3.90 -4.77 -0.11
CA GLN A 247 -3.37 -4.65 -1.47
C GLN A 247 -2.13 -5.53 -1.67
N ILE A 248 -1.98 -6.09 -2.87
CA ILE A 248 -0.75 -6.75 -3.34
C ILE A 248 -0.21 -6.11 -4.63
N ALA A 249 1.10 -6.15 -4.82
CA ALA A 249 1.79 -5.70 -6.03
C ALA A 249 2.98 -6.61 -6.36
N CYS A 250 3.05 -7.02 -7.63
CA CYS A 250 4.16 -7.81 -8.17
C CYS A 250 5.15 -6.87 -8.85
N GLY A 251 6.45 -7.07 -8.63
CA GLY A 251 7.52 -6.45 -9.39
C GLY A 251 8.22 -7.44 -10.32
N GLY A 252 9.35 -7.03 -10.91
CA GLY A 252 10.17 -7.92 -11.74
C GLY A 252 10.75 -9.10 -10.93
N PHE A 253 11.27 -8.79 -9.74
CA PHE A 253 11.98 -9.74 -8.88
C PHE A 253 11.47 -9.83 -7.44
N HIS A 254 10.43 -9.08 -7.09
CA HIS A 254 9.95 -8.97 -5.71
C HIS A 254 8.43 -8.79 -5.68
N THR A 255 7.86 -8.91 -4.49
CA THR A 255 6.44 -8.71 -4.22
C THR A 255 6.30 -7.80 -3.01
N ALA A 256 5.27 -6.96 -3.03
CA ALA A 256 4.90 -6.11 -1.90
C ALA A 256 3.42 -6.32 -1.55
N ALA A 257 3.11 -6.15 -0.26
CA ALA A 257 1.76 -6.18 0.28
C ALA A 257 1.55 -5.02 1.25
N VAL A 258 0.35 -4.48 1.27
CA VAL A 258 -0.10 -3.46 2.22
C VAL A 258 -1.27 -4.01 3.02
N THR A 259 -1.23 -3.89 4.35
CA THR A 259 -2.31 -4.31 5.24
C THR A 259 -3.41 -3.26 5.35
N GLU A 260 -4.54 -3.60 5.95
CA GLU A 260 -5.60 -2.62 6.27
C GLU A 260 -5.15 -1.49 7.19
N THR A 261 -4.12 -1.73 8.02
CA THR A 261 -3.54 -0.73 8.92
C THR A 261 -2.47 0.13 8.25
N GLY A 262 -2.13 -0.15 6.99
CA GLY A 262 -1.14 0.59 6.21
C GLY A 262 0.30 0.09 6.37
N GLU A 263 0.52 -1.05 7.02
CA GLU A 263 1.84 -1.69 7.11
C GLU A 263 2.27 -2.24 5.75
N VAL A 264 3.55 -2.09 5.41
CA VAL A 264 4.12 -2.59 4.16
C VAL A 264 4.99 -3.81 4.44
N TYR A 265 4.73 -4.89 3.71
CA TYR A 265 5.56 -6.10 3.71
C TYR A 265 6.15 -6.32 2.32
N THR A 266 7.44 -6.63 2.24
CA THR A 266 8.15 -6.89 0.98
C THR A 266 9.00 -8.15 1.06
N TRP A 267 9.13 -8.85 -0.07
CA TRP A 267 9.95 -10.06 -0.18
C TRP A 267 10.37 -10.32 -1.63
N GLY A 268 11.39 -11.15 -1.83
CA GLY A 268 11.98 -11.49 -3.12
C GLY A 268 13.42 -10.99 -3.23
N GLY A 269 13.78 -10.54 -4.43
CA GLY A 269 15.11 -10.00 -4.76
C GLY A 269 15.38 -8.66 -4.09
N GLY A 270 16.53 -8.54 -3.41
CA GLY A 270 16.96 -7.35 -2.67
C GLY A 270 18.18 -6.64 -3.26
N GLU A 271 18.81 -7.17 -4.31
CA GLU A 271 20.12 -6.70 -4.83
C GLU A 271 20.21 -5.20 -5.16
N HIS A 272 19.08 -4.53 -5.40
CA HIS A 272 19.01 -3.10 -5.68
C HIS A 272 18.41 -2.27 -4.54
N GLY A 273 18.09 -2.89 -3.40
CA GLY A 273 17.43 -2.24 -2.27
C GLY A 273 15.91 -2.15 -2.40
N GLN A 274 15.30 -2.80 -3.41
CA GLN A 274 13.87 -2.68 -3.74
C GLN A 274 12.92 -3.21 -2.65
N LEU A 275 13.46 -3.89 -1.65
CA LEU A 275 12.71 -4.37 -0.49
C LEU A 275 12.65 -3.33 0.64
N GLY A 276 13.48 -2.28 0.62
CA GLY A 276 13.31 -1.17 1.57
C GLY A 276 13.76 -1.48 3.01
N HIS A 277 14.53 -2.54 3.24
CA HIS A 277 14.99 -2.96 4.58
C HIS A 277 16.35 -2.37 4.99
N GLY A 278 16.89 -1.41 4.23
CA GLY A 278 18.19 -0.78 4.51
C GLY A 278 19.40 -1.54 4.01
N ASP A 279 19.22 -2.74 3.46
CA ASP A 279 20.26 -3.58 2.88
C ASP A 279 19.89 -4.06 1.48
N LYS A 280 20.72 -4.97 0.93
CA LYS A 280 20.55 -5.56 -0.41
C LYS A 280 20.27 -7.06 -0.39
N VAL A 281 19.79 -7.59 0.74
CA VAL A 281 19.66 -9.03 0.93
C VAL A 281 18.30 -9.53 0.42
N ASN A 282 18.26 -10.71 -0.18
CA ASN A 282 17.01 -11.35 -0.61
C ASN A 282 16.19 -11.83 0.60
N ARG A 283 14.87 -11.71 0.53
CA ARG A 283 13.95 -12.14 1.61
C ARG A 283 13.00 -13.18 1.02
N THR A 284 13.04 -14.41 1.51
CA THR A 284 12.21 -15.51 0.99
C THR A 284 10.81 -15.57 1.62
N VAL A 285 10.55 -14.69 2.59
CA VAL A 285 9.26 -14.52 3.27
C VAL A 285 8.90 -13.04 3.36
N PRO A 286 7.61 -12.69 3.29
CA PRO A 286 7.09 -11.37 3.62
C PRO A 286 7.72 -10.80 4.90
N THR A 287 8.43 -9.68 4.75
CA THR A 287 9.15 -9.02 5.85
C THR A 287 8.65 -7.58 5.97
N LEU A 288 8.40 -7.11 7.19
CA LEU A 288 7.91 -5.75 7.45
C LEU A 288 8.96 -4.71 7.04
N VAL A 289 8.53 -3.64 6.37
CA VAL A 289 9.37 -2.48 6.05
C VAL A 289 9.29 -1.48 7.22
N GLU A 290 10.17 -1.66 8.21
CA GLU A 290 10.15 -0.89 9.47
C GLU A 290 10.22 0.63 9.26
N ALA A 291 10.91 1.08 8.20
CA ALA A 291 11.04 2.50 7.87
C ALA A 291 9.73 3.20 7.50
N LEU A 292 8.63 2.45 7.28
CA LEU A 292 7.29 2.99 7.00
C LEU A 292 6.30 2.73 8.15
N MET A 293 6.75 2.25 9.31
CA MET A 293 5.86 1.85 10.41
C MET A 293 5.01 3.01 10.98
N ASP A 294 5.44 4.26 10.81
CA ASP A 294 4.73 5.46 11.25
C ASP A 294 3.95 6.15 10.11
N LYS A 295 3.79 5.46 8.98
CA LYS A 295 3.03 5.92 7.82
C LYS A 295 1.87 4.97 7.56
N ILE A 296 0.79 5.52 7.03
CA ILE A 296 -0.35 4.72 6.59
C ILE A 296 -0.28 4.65 5.07
N VAL A 297 0.32 3.58 4.56
CA VAL A 297 0.41 3.35 3.12
C VAL A 297 -0.96 2.90 2.62
N VAL A 298 -1.49 3.59 1.61
CA VAL A 298 -2.80 3.30 1.00
C VAL A 298 -2.68 2.70 -0.39
N GLN A 299 -1.53 2.89 -1.05
CA GLN A 299 -1.23 2.26 -2.32
C GLN A 299 0.26 1.87 -2.40
N ILE A 300 0.54 0.67 -2.89
CA ILE A 300 1.88 0.19 -3.25
C ILE A 300 1.90 -0.24 -4.72
N THR A 301 2.97 0.10 -5.43
CA THR A 301 3.28 -0.45 -6.77
C THR A 301 4.73 -0.86 -6.85
N CYS A 302 5.00 -1.86 -7.68
CA CYS A 302 6.34 -2.39 -7.88
C CYS A 302 6.72 -2.23 -9.35
N GLY A 303 7.91 -1.70 -9.60
CA GLY A 303 8.53 -1.76 -10.90
C GLY A 303 9.38 -3.02 -11.09
N TRP A 304 10.30 -3.00 -12.05
CA TRP A 304 11.19 -4.14 -12.30
C TRP A 304 12.12 -4.39 -11.11
N SER A 305 12.68 -3.29 -10.60
CA SER A 305 13.67 -3.26 -9.53
C SER A 305 13.52 -2.07 -8.58
N HIS A 306 12.33 -1.48 -8.50
CA HIS A 306 12.01 -0.38 -7.57
C HIS A 306 10.59 -0.54 -7.03
N THR A 307 10.28 0.18 -5.96
CA THR A 307 8.99 0.14 -5.27
C THR A 307 8.53 1.56 -4.97
N VAL A 308 7.23 1.79 -5.07
CA VAL A 308 6.59 3.09 -4.86
C VAL A 308 5.44 2.92 -3.87
N GLY A 309 5.52 3.61 -2.72
CA GLY A 309 4.46 3.68 -1.72
C GLY A 309 3.81 5.05 -1.71
N LEU A 310 2.48 5.09 -1.65
CA LEU A 310 1.67 6.28 -1.47
C LEU A 310 0.95 6.20 -0.13
N THR A 311 1.08 7.24 0.68
CA THR A 311 0.41 7.36 1.98
C THR A 311 -0.98 7.97 1.85
N ASP A 312 -1.80 7.84 2.90
CA ASP A 312 -3.12 8.45 3.04
C ASP A 312 -3.08 10.00 2.98
N THR A 313 -1.96 10.60 3.42
CA THR A 313 -1.72 12.05 3.33
C THR A 313 -1.36 12.53 1.91
N GLY A 314 -1.08 11.62 0.99
CA GLY A 314 -0.66 11.94 -0.37
C GLY A 314 0.85 11.99 -0.59
N ASP A 315 1.66 11.68 0.44
CA ASP A 315 3.11 11.57 0.30
C ASP A 315 3.53 10.32 -0.47
N VAL A 316 4.49 10.47 -1.39
CA VAL A 316 5.07 9.39 -2.19
C VAL A 316 6.47 9.05 -1.69
N TYR A 317 6.70 7.77 -1.45
CA TYR A 317 7.99 7.19 -1.08
C TYR A 317 8.46 6.22 -2.16
N THR A 318 9.73 6.28 -2.50
CA THR A 318 10.35 5.44 -3.54
C THR A 318 11.65 4.85 -3.02
N TRP A 319 11.93 3.60 -3.40
CA TRP A 319 13.17 2.90 -3.07
C TRP A 319 13.50 1.81 -4.09
N GLY A 320 14.73 1.31 -4.04
CA GLY A 320 15.28 0.32 -4.96
C GLY A 320 16.26 0.91 -5.95
N ASN A 321 16.19 0.44 -7.19
CA ASN A 321 17.12 0.83 -8.23
C ASN A 321 16.90 2.29 -8.68
N GLY A 322 17.96 3.09 -8.67
CA GLY A 322 17.97 4.49 -9.11
C GLY A 322 18.20 4.72 -10.60
N ASP A 323 18.59 3.70 -11.38
CA ASP A 323 18.96 3.89 -12.79
C ASP A 323 17.84 4.62 -13.56
N HIS A 324 18.23 5.54 -14.45
CA HIS A 324 17.35 6.46 -15.18
C HIS A 324 16.54 7.45 -14.32
N GLY A 325 16.83 7.53 -13.02
CA GLY A 325 16.17 8.45 -12.10
C GLY A 325 14.72 8.09 -11.78
N LYS A 326 14.33 6.81 -11.97
CA LYS A 326 12.96 6.30 -11.70
C LYS A 326 12.50 6.41 -10.25
N LEU A 327 13.39 6.75 -9.33
CA LEU A 327 13.03 7.08 -7.95
C LEU A 327 12.63 8.56 -7.76
N GLY A 328 12.91 9.45 -8.71
CA GLY A 328 12.44 10.83 -8.65
C GLY A 328 13.18 11.73 -7.64
N HIS A 329 14.34 11.31 -7.13
CA HIS A 329 15.14 12.05 -6.13
C HIS A 329 16.16 13.04 -6.73
N ASN A 330 16.03 13.38 -8.02
CA ASN A 330 16.96 14.22 -8.77
C ASN A 330 18.40 13.64 -8.86
N ASP A 331 18.53 12.33 -8.78
CA ASP A 331 19.75 11.57 -9.00
C ASP A 331 19.41 10.19 -9.55
N THR A 332 20.42 9.35 -9.77
CA THR A 332 20.27 7.95 -10.20
C THR A 332 20.74 6.96 -9.15
N ASN A 333 20.79 7.37 -7.88
CA ASN A 333 21.34 6.56 -6.80
C ASN A 333 20.35 5.48 -6.38
N LYS A 334 20.88 4.30 -6.03
CA LYS A 334 20.08 3.25 -5.40
C LYS A 334 19.73 3.66 -3.98
N VAL A 335 18.50 3.37 -3.57
CA VAL A 335 17.96 3.76 -2.26
C VAL A 335 17.47 2.49 -1.57
N THR A 336 18.06 2.14 -0.42
CA THR A 336 17.74 0.88 0.28
C THR A 336 16.67 1.03 1.37
N LEU A 337 16.28 2.26 1.70
CA LEU A 337 15.18 2.59 2.62
C LEU A 337 14.18 3.50 1.89
N PRO A 338 12.86 3.35 2.10
CA PRO A 338 11.85 4.26 1.57
C PRO A 338 12.24 5.73 1.77
N LYS A 339 12.41 6.47 0.66
CA LYS A 339 12.76 7.90 0.67
C LYS A 339 11.63 8.71 0.04
N ALA A 340 11.27 9.83 0.67
CA ALA A 340 10.21 10.68 0.15
C ALA A 340 10.62 11.37 -1.17
N VAL A 341 9.66 11.50 -2.09
CA VAL A 341 9.84 12.26 -3.35
C VAL A 341 9.49 13.71 -3.08
N GLU A 342 10.47 14.50 -2.65
CA GLU A 342 10.32 15.89 -2.16
C GLU A 342 9.52 16.80 -3.12
N VAL A 343 9.71 16.64 -4.44
CA VAL A 343 9.01 17.42 -5.47
C VAL A 343 7.49 17.25 -5.41
N LEU A 344 7.00 16.11 -4.90
CA LEU A 344 5.58 15.81 -4.78
C LEU A 344 5.01 16.08 -3.38
N GLN A 345 5.81 16.32 -2.34
CA GLN A 345 5.31 16.51 -0.96
C GLN A 345 4.34 17.70 -0.81
N SER A 346 4.48 18.72 -1.65
CA SER A 346 3.54 19.87 -1.68
C SER A 346 2.26 19.58 -2.47
N LYS A 347 2.08 18.37 -2.99
CA LYS A 347 0.99 17.98 -3.88
C LYS A 347 0.22 16.82 -3.28
N ARG A 348 -1.11 16.82 -3.45
CA ARG A 348 -1.93 15.68 -3.08
C ARG A 348 -1.90 14.64 -4.19
N VAL A 349 -0.97 13.70 -4.10
CA VAL A 349 -0.95 12.52 -4.98
C VAL A 349 -2.09 11.60 -4.58
N ILE A 350 -2.87 11.14 -5.55
CA ILE A 350 -4.05 10.29 -5.33
C ILE A 350 -3.89 8.89 -5.93
N ALA A 351 -2.95 8.71 -6.86
CA ALA A 351 -2.58 7.41 -7.38
C ALA A 351 -1.14 7.41 -7.89
N VAL A 352 -0.48 6.27 -7.79
CA VAL A 352 0.85 6.00 -8.39
C VAL A 352 0.80 4.76 -9.29
N ALA A 353 1.68 4.71 -10.28
CA ALA A 353 1.89 3.55 -11.13
C ALA A 353 3.37 3.39 -11.48
N SER A 354 3.84 2.14 -11.51
CA SER A 354 5.20 1.76 -11.90
C SER A 354 5.18 0.39 -12.58
N TYR A 355 6.11 0.12 -13.50
CA TYR A 355 6.23 -1.22 -14.09
C TYR A 355 7.65 -1.64 -14.42
N ASN A 356 8.31 -1.01 -15.41
CA ASN A 356 9.70 -1.35 -15.74
C ASN A 356 10.64 -0.28 -15.16
N GLU A 357 10.93 0.74 -15.97
CA GLU A 357 11.96 1.76 -15.69
C GLU A 357 11.41 3.18 -15.51
N HIS A 358 10.09 3.35 -15.33
CA HIS A 358 9.47 4.66 -15.11
C HIS A 358 8.31 4.60 -14.12
N THR A 359 7.98 5.75 -13.56
CA THR A 359 6.92 5.95 -12.57
C THR A 359 6.03 7.12 -12.99
N VAL A 360 4.74 6.98 -12.71
CA VAL A 360 3.72 7.99 -12.98
C VAL A 360 2.92 8.25 -11.70
N ALA A 361 2.57 9.51 -11.45
CA ALA A 361 1.71 9.92 -10.36
C ALA A 361 0.54 10.77 -10.86
N LEU A 362 -0.65 10.49 -10.34
CA LEU A 362 -1.84 11.28 -10.55
C LEU A 362 -2.02 12.22 -9.36
N VAL A 363 -2.13 13.51 -9.63
CA VAL A 363 -2.21 14.57 -8.63
C VAL A 363 -3.54 15.30 -8.76
N ASP A 364 -4.19 15.55 -7.63
CA ASP A 364 -5.41 16.37 -7.61
C ASP A 364 -5.06 17.88 -7.73
N PRO A 365 -5.57 18.61 -8.74
CA PRO A 365 -5.28 20.02 -8.94
C PRO A 365 -5.92 20.90 -7.86
N ILE A 366 -7.00 20.44 -7.21
CA ILE A 366 -7.77 21.25 -6.26
C ILE A 366 -7.04 21.38 -4.91
N ALA A 367 -6.03 20.55 -4.66
CA ALA A 367 -5.27 20.58 -3.43
C ALA A 367 -4.28 21.75 -3.36
N THR A 368 -3.72 22.26 -4.46
CA THR A 368 -2.67 23.29 -4.39
C THR A 368 -3.13 24.64 -3.81
N VAL A 369 -4.44 24.87 -3.69
CA VAL A 369 -5.02 26.07 -3.03
C VAL A 369 -5.75 25.72 -1.72
N ARG A 370 -6.06 24.43 -1.49
CA ARG A 370 -6.85 24.00 -0.32
C ARG A 370 -6.07 23.20 0.72
N THR A 371 -5.02 22.45 0.39
CA THR A 371 -4.31 21.63 1.40
C THR A 371 -3.33 22.40 2.26
N SER A 372 -2.79 23.57 1.82
CA SER A 372 -2.06 24.44 2.77
C SER A 372 -2.97 25.16 3.76
N LEU A 373 -4.29 25.10 3.55
CA LEU A 373 -5.32 25.75 4.34
C LEU A 373 -6.39 24.77 4.86
N LEU A 374 -6.26 23.44 4.71
CA LEU A 374 -7.29 22.49 5.17
C LEU A 374 -6.73 21.21 5.83
N THR A 375 -5.48 20.80 5.63
CA THR A 375 -4.87 19.81 6.56
C THR A 375 -4.22 20.53 7.73
N SER A 376 -3.62 21.70 7.48
CA SER A 376 -3.27 22.64 8.54
C SER A 376 -4.48 23.38 9.12
N SER A 377 -5.62 23.52 8.41
CA SER A 377 -6.85 23.99 9.08
C SER A 377 -7.66 22.84 9.66
N TYR A 378 -8.15 21.81 8.97
CA TYR A 378 -9.05 20.84 9.62
C TYR A 378 -8.45 20.19 10.87
N MET A 379 -7.20 19.72 10.83
CA MET A 379 -6.56 19.18 12.05
C MET A 379 -6.30 20.26 13.10
N CYS A 380 -6.06 21.52 12.71
CA CYS A 380 -5.91 22.64 13.64
C CYS A 380 -7.25 23.12 14.20
N ASP A 381 -8.28 23.25 13.39
CA ASP A 381 -9.68 23.52 13.70
C ASP A 381 -10.21 22.43 14.63
N MET A 382 -9.98 21.14 14.32
CA MET A 382 -10.34 20.03 15.21
C MET A 382 -9.50 20.03 16.50
N ARG A 383 -8.21 20.38 16.44
CA ARG A 383 -7.37 20.54 17.63
C ARG A 383 -7.83 21.74 18.48
N GLN A 384 -8.35 22.81 17.87
CA GLN A 384 -8.95 23.97 18.55
C GLN A 384 -10.27 23.62 19.24
N LEU A 385 -10.94 22.52 18.86
CA LEU A 385 -12.14 22.03 19.53
C LEU A 385 -11.83 21.19 20.79
N ILE A 386 -10.57 20.82 21.04
CA ILE A 386 -10.18 20.08 22.24
C ILE A 386 -10.27 21.01 23.44
N ASP A 387 -11.04 20.61 24.47
CA ASP A 387 -11.29 21.42 25.66
C ASP A 387 -11.83 22.82 25.32
N ASN A 388 -12.66 22.90 24.28
CA ASN A 388 -13.28 24.15 23.84
C ASN A 388 -14.78 24.14 24.17
N PRO A 389 -15.30 25.17 24.87
CA PRO A 389 -16.73 25.25 25.18
C PRO A 389 -17.63 25.51 23.96
N GLU A 390 -17.08 25.95 22.83
CA GLU A 390 -17.83 26.23 21.62
C GLU A 390 -18.42 24.95 21.03
N PHE A 391 -19.75 24.88 20.91
CA PHE A 391 -20.52 23.72 20.45
C PHE A 391 -20.39 22.42 21.27
N ALA A 392 -19.63 22.44 22.37
CA ALA A 392 -19.52 21.30 23.28
C ALA A 392 -20.87 21.00 23.96
N ASP A 393 -21.29 19.74 23.88
CA ASP A 393 -22.54 19.22 24.43
C ASP A 393 -22.32 18.24 25.61
N VAL A 394 -21.06 18.04 26.01
CA VAL A 394 -20.67 17.29 27.20
C VAL A 394 -19.37 17.82 27.79
N LYS A 395 -19.23 17.74 29.12
CA LYS A 395 -17.99 18.00 29.83
C LYS A 395 -17.60 16.78 30.64
N PHE A 396 -16.30 16.45 30.64
CA PHE A 396 -15.77 15.42 31.52
C PHE A 396 -15.04 16.08 32.69
N ILE A 397 -15.34 15.64 33.91
CA ILE A 397 -14.66 16.11 35.11
C ILE A 397 -13.51 15.14 35.42
N VAL A 398 -12.28 15.56 35.11
CA VAL A 398 -11.05 14.76 35.27
C VAL A 398 -10.17 15.47 36.30
N GLU A 399 -9.87 14.81 37.42
CA GLU A 399 -9.10 15.40 38.53
C GLU A 399 -9.65 16.77 39.00
N GLY A 400 -10.98 16.92 38.98
CA GLY A 400 -11.67 18.17 39.34
C GLY A 400 -11.64 19.27 38.27
N ARG A 401 -10.95 19.06 37.14
CA ARG A 401 -10.97 19.94 35.97
C ARG A 401 -12.11 19.53 35.02
N ALA A 402 -12.95 20.49 34.65
CA ALA A 402 -13.92 20.30 33.58
C ALA A 402 -13.23 20.42 32.22
N ILE A 403 -13.44 19.43 31.36
CA ILE A 403 -12.89 19.37 29.99
C ILE A 403 -14.05 19.29 29.00
N HIS A 404 -14.16 20.25 28.10
CA HIS A 404 -15.28 20.36 27.15
C HIS A 404 -15.08 19.48 25.91
N CYS A 405 -16.13 18.75 25.52
CA CYS A 405 -16.10 17.74 24.47
C CYS A 405 -17.41 17.69 23.66
N HIS A 406 -17.37 16.95 22.55
CA HIS A 406 -18.47 16.79 21.59
C HIS A 406 -18.89 15.32 21.49
N ARG A 407 -20.12 14.99 21.92
CA ARG A 407 -20.66 13.62 21.95
C ARG A 407 -20.64 12.96 20.57
N ALA A 408 -20.96 13.73 19.52
CA ALA A 408 -20.97 13.23 18.16
C ALA A 408 -19.58 12.75 17.68
N ILE A 409 -18.53 13.52 17.97
CA ILE A 409 -17.15 13.16 17.60
C ILE A 409 -16.70 11.93 18.39
N LEU A 410 -16.91 11.94 19.71
CA LEU A 410 -16.55 10.84 20.60
C LEU A 410 -17.26 9.53 20.22
N ALA A 411 -18.59 9.55 20.00
CA ALA A 411 -19.35 8.36 19.61
C ALA A 411 -19.08 7.90 18.18
N ALA A 412 -18.65 8.78 17.27
CA ALA A 412 -18.23 8.37 15.94
C ALA A 412 -16.92 7.56 15.98
N ARG A 413 -16.07 7.83 16.96
CA ARG A 413 -14.66 7.40 16.99
C ARG A 413 -14.31 6.38 18.08
N SER A 414 -15.18 6.18 19.06
CA SER A 414 -15.01 5.19 20.13
C SER A 414 -16.33 4.47 20.37
N ASP A 415 -16.31 3.13 20.26
CA ASP A 415 -17.48 2.31 20.57
C ASP A 415 -17.85 2.37 22.05
N HIS A 416 -16.87 2.54 22.95
CA HIS A 416 -17.12 2.82 24.36
C HIS A 416 -17.97 4.09 24.55
N PHE A 417 -17.57 5.23 23.97
CA PHE A 417 -18.34 6.47 24.09
C PHE A 417 -19.70 6.38 23.39
N ARG A 418 -19.77 5.68 22.24
CA ARG A 418 -21.03 5.41 21.55
C ARG A 418 -21.99 4.63 22.45
N ALA A 419 -21.51 3.57 23.10
CA ALA A 419 -22.29 2.78 24.03
C ALA A 419 -22.71 3.61 25.25
N MET A 420 -21.78 4.37 25.84
CA MET A 420 -22.03 5.27 26.97
C MET A 420 -23.20 6.22 26.66
N PHE A 421 -23.18 6.90 25.50
CA PHE A 421 -24.22 7.87 25.14
C PHE A 421 -25.52 7.25 24.65
N SER A 422 -25.49 5.99 24.18
CA SER A 422 -26.68 5.26 23.72
C SER A 422 -27.34 4.41 24.80
N SER A 423 -26.70 4.24 25.96
CA SER A 423 -27.09 3.29 27.01
C SER A 423 -28.38 3.64 27.78
N GLY A 424 -28.89 4.87 27.65
CA GLY A 424 -30.01 5.38 28.43
C GLY A 424 -29.71 5.64 29.92
N MET A 425 -28.46 5.43 30.34
CA MET A 425 -27.94 5.65 31.70
C MET A 425 -27.68 7.14 31.98
N ARG A 426 -27.24 7.47 33.20
CA ARG A 426 -27.05 8.84 33.69
C ARG A 426 -26.16 9.67 32.74
N GLU A 427 -25.08 9.07 32.25
CA GLU A 427 -24.09 9.62 31.32
C GLU A 427 -24.66 9.94 29.92
N SER A 428 -25.79 9.32 29.55
CA SER A 428 -26.51 9.63 28.31
C SER A 428 -27.37 10.91 28.42
N ARG A 429 -27.64 11.38 29.65
CA ARG A 429 -28.56 12.51 29.91
C ARG A 429 -27.87 13.72 30.54
N GLU A 430 -26.77 13.51 31.25
CA GLU A 430 -26.05 14.58 31.94
C GLU A 430 -25.04 15.28 31.04
N SER A 431 -24.92 16.60 31.17
CA SER A 431 -23.90 17.38 30.45
C SER A 431 -22.54 17.38 31.15
N GLU A 432 -22.44 16.81 32.35
CA GLU A 432 -21.19 16.71 33.12
C GLU A 432 -20.99 15.27 33.60
N ILE A 433 -19.89 14.65 33.19
CA ILE A 433 -19.59 13.23 33.44
C ILE A 433 -18.27 13.11 34.21
N PRO A 434 -18.24 12.57 35.44
CA PRO A 434 -16.99 12.39 36.17
C PRO A 434 -16.16 11.23 35.61
N LEU A 435 -14.86 11.44 35.41
CA LEU A 435 -13.88 10.39 35.11
C LEU A 435 -12.87 10.30 36.26
N THR A 436 -12.93 9.20 37.01
CA THR A 436 -12.10 9.00 38.22
C THR A 436 -10.82 8.22 37.97
N HIS A 437 -10.64 7.64 36.78
CA HIS A 437 -9.55 6.69 36.47
C HIS A 437 -8.50 7.22 35.51
N LEU A 438 -8.64 8.46 35.04
CA LEU A 438 -7.69 9.08 34.11
C LEU A 438 -7.09 10.34 34.72
N ARG A 439 -5.81 10.56 34.42
CA ARG A 439 -5.17 11.87 34.63
C ARG A 439 -5.52 12.81 33.49
N VAL A 440 -5.50 14.10 33.77
CA VAL A 440 -5.78 15.14 32.76
C VAL A 440 -4.90 15.00 31.50
N PRO A 441 -3.57 14.80 31.58
CA PRO A 441 -2.72 14.69 30.39
C PRO A 441 -3.06 13.46 29.51
N VAL A 442 -3.39 12.33 30.14
CA VAL A 442 -3.76 11.09 29.43
C VAL A 442 -5.08 11.26 28.71
N PHE A 443 -6.06 11.89 29.37
CA PHE A 443 -7.36 12.16 28.74
C PHE A 443 -7.24 13.17 27.60
N LEU A 444 -6.41 14.21 27.73
CA LEU A 444 -6.16 15.14 26.62
C LEU A 444 -5.47 14.46 25.44
N ALA A 445 -4.51 13.55 25.68
CA ALA A 445 -3.89 12.76 24.61
C ALA A 445 -4.88 11.80 23.92
N LEU A 446 -5.80 11.21 24.70
CA LEU A 446 -6.90 10.39 24.17
C LEU A 446 -7.83 11.23 23.27
N LEU A 447 -8.17 12.46 23.70
CA LEU A 447 -8.96 13.39 22.91
C LEU A 447 -8.22 13.85 21.66
N GLU A 448 -6.91 14.14 21.75
CA GLU A 448 -6.11 14.51 20.59
C GLU A 448 -6.15 13.42 19.52
N TYR A 449 -6.00 12.15 19.92
CA TYR A 449 -6.18 11.05 18.99
C TYR A 449 -7.60 10.95 18.42
N ILE A 450 -8.63 11.10 19.25
CA ILE A 450 -10.03 11.00 18.78
C ILE A 450 -10.37 12.10 17.77
N TYR A 451 -9.89 13.33 17.99
CA TYR A 451 -10.22 14.51 17.19
C TYR A 451 -9.31 14.65 15.97
N VAL A 452 -8.05 14.25 16.09
CA VAL A 452 -6.99 14.58 15.13
C VAL A 452 -6.31 13.34 14.52
N ASP A 453 -6.62 12.14 15.02
CA ASP A 453 -6.05 10.85 14.54
C ASP A 453 -4.51 10.75 14.67
N SER A 454 -3.93 11.58 15.54
CA SER A 454 -2.50 11.64 15.84
C SER A 454 -2.28 11.89 17.33
N VAL A 455 -1.17 11.42 17.88
CA VAL A 455 -0.73 11.75 19.24
C VAL A 455 0.80 11.81 19.28
N ASP A 456 1.34 12.78 20.02
CA ASP A 456 2.78 12.94 20.26
C ASP A 456 3.03 12.97 21.77
N VAL A 457 3.44 11.82 22.33
CA VAL A 457 3.67 11.63 23.76
C VAL A 457 4.95 10.86 24.01
N GLY A 458 5.55 11.06 25.19
CA GLY A 458 6.70 10.27 25.63
C GLY A 458 6.33 8.82 25.98
N ALA A 459 7.34 7.95 26.06
CA ALA A 459 7.17 6.51 26.32
C ALA A 459 6.39 6.19 27.61
N GLU A 460 6.62 6.94 28.69
CA GLU A 460 5.92 6.74 29.96
C GLU A 460 4.43 7.05 29.84
N MET A 461 4.08 8.17 29.21
CA MET A 461 2.68 8.56 28.97
C MET A 461 2.00 7.60 27.97
N ALA A 462 2.75 7.03 27.03
CA ALA A 462 2.22 6.06 26.07
C ALA A 462 1.72 4.77 26.75
N LEU A 463 2.30 4.36 27.89
CA LEU A 463 1.83 3.21 28.67
C LEU A 463 0.45 3.47 29.29
N GLU A 464 0.27 4.62 29.93
CA GLU A 464 -1.02 5.02 30.49
C GLU A 464 -2.06 5.25 29.40
N LEU A 465 -1.65 5.85 28.28
CA LEU A 465 -2.51 6.05 27.12
C LEU A 465 -2.91 4.73 26.46
N PHE A 466 -2.05 3.71 26.49
CA PHE A 466 -2.40 2.37 26.02
C PHE A 466 -3.50 1.74 26.86
N ALA A 467 -3.40 1.83 28.20
CA ALA A 467 -4.44 1.34 29.11
C ALA A 467 -5.77 2.11 28.90
N ALA A 468 -5.71 3.42 28.70
CA ALA A 468 -6.88 4.22 28.32
C ALA A 468 -7.43 3.78 26.95
N ALA A 469 -6.58 3.60 25.94
CA ALA A 469 -7.01 3.17 24.61
C ALA A 469 -7.72 1.81 24.64
N ASP A 470 -7.29 0.88 25.48
CA ASP A 470 -7.96 -0.40 25.70
C ASP A 470 -9.35 -0.21 26.32
N LEU A 471 -9.43 0.58 27.41
CA LEU A 471 -10.70 0.88 28.09
C LEU A 471 -11.74 1.53 27.16
N TYR A 472 -11.29 2.46 26.30
CA TYR A 472 -12.14 3.19 25.37
C TYR A 472 -12.24 2.55 23.97
N THR A 473 -11.78 1.31 23.83
CA THR A 473 -11.86 0.47 22.62
C THR A 473 -11.30 1.16 21.37
N LEU A 474 -10.07 1.67 21.47
CA LEU A 474 -9.33 2.37 20.42
C LEU A 474 -8.12 1.54 19.96
N ASP A 475 -8.35 0.47 19.21
CA ASP A 475 -7.31 -0.49 18.82
C ASP A 475 -6.14 0.14 18.05
N ARG A 476 -6.41 1.14 17.20
CA ARG A 476 -5.35 1.82 16.44
C ARG A 476 -4.49 2.71 17.33
N LEU A 477 -5.06 3.32 18.39
CA LEU A 477 -4.27 4.06 19.37
C LEU A 477 -3.38 3.13 20.20
N LYS A 478 -3.85 1.92 20.55
CA LYS A 478 -3.02 0.89 21.19
C LYS A 478 -1.79 0.58 20.35
N GLY A 479 -1.98 0.36 19.05
CA GLY A 479 -0.87 0.15 18.10
C GLY A 479 0.09 1.34 18.03
N LEU A 480 -0.40 2.59 18.05
CA LEU A 480 0.45 3.77 18.10
C LEU A 480 1.28 3.84 19.39
N CYS A 481 0.70 3.53 20.54
CA CYS A 481 1.43 3.48 21.81
C CYS A 481 2.54 2.41 21.79
N GLU A 482 2.29 1.24 21.20
CA GLU A 482 3.31 0.20 20.99
C GLU A 482 4.50 0.73 20.20
N ILE A 483 4.22 1.43 19.09
CA ILE A 483 5.25 2.05 18.26
C ILE A 483 6.03 3.13 19.02
N ILE A 484 5.34 3.99 19.79
CA ILE A 484 5.96 5.06 20.58
C ILE A 484 6.91 4.48 21.62
N VAL A 485 6.48 3.47 22.39
CA VAL A 485 7.31 2.81 23.40
C VAL A 485 8.49 2.11 22.74
N GLN A 486 8.27 1.39 21.63
CA GLN A 486 9.34 0.69 20.92
C GLN A 486 10.42 1.63 20.38
N LYS A 487 10.05 2.84 19.92
CA LYS A 487 11.00 3.85 19.41
C LYS A 487 11.78 4.58 20.51
N ASN A 488 11.19 4.73 21.70
CA ASN A 488 11.71 5.59 22.77
C ASN A 488 12.22 4.81 24.00
N ILE A 489 12.23 3.48 23.94
CA ILE A 489 12.89 2.66 24.95
C ILE A 489 14.41 2.81 24.84
N THR A 490 15.04 3.05 25.98
CA THR A 490 16.47 3.29 26.14
C THR A 490 16.99 2.47 27.31
N VAL A 491 18.31 2.36 27.44
CA VAL A 491 18.95 1.67 28.56
C VAL A 491 18.50 2.24 29.92
N ASP A 492 18.31 3.55 29.99
CA ASP A 492 18.00 4.24 31.26
C ASP A 492 16.54 4.07 31.69
N ASN A 493 15.59 3.96 30.75
CA ASN A 493 14.16 3.88 31.06
C ASN A 493 13.54 2.48 30.91
N ALA A 494 14.24 1.50 30.30
CA ALA A 494 13.68 0.18 29.99
C ALA A 494 13.13 -0.56 31.22
N ALA A 495 13.82 -0.50 32.35
CA ALA A 495 13.40 -1.16 33.59
C ALA A 495 12.14 -0.51 34.18
N ALA A 496 12.07 0.82 34.18
CA ALA A 496 10.90 1.55 34.66
C ALA A 496 9.69 1.29 33.76
N LEU A 497 9.86 1.34 32.43
CA LEU A 497 8.78 1.06 31.47
C LEU A 497 8.27 -0.38 31.60
N PHE A 498 9.15 -1.36 31.83
CA PHE A 498 8.75 -2.74 32.05
C PHE A 498 7.88 -2.91 33.31
N GLN A 499 8.30 -2.29 34.42
CA GLN A 499 7.51 -2.31 35.65
C GLN A 499 6.14 -1.65 35.46
N THR A 500 6.10 -0.45 34.88
CA THR A 500 4.84 0.26 34.67
C THR A 500 3.92 -0.49 33.69
N ALA A 501 4.47 -1.16 32.67
CA ALA A 501 3.68 -2.00 31.77
C ALA A 501 3.04 -3.20 32.49
N ASP A 502 3.74 -3.79 33.46
CA ASP A 502 3.22 -4.87 34.30
C ASP A 502 2.12 -4.38 35.25
N GLU A 503 2.36 -3.25 35.93
CA GLU A 503 1.39 -2.62 36.84
C GLU A 503 0.08 -2.24 36.14
N LEU A 504 0.17 -1.77 34.90
CA LEU A 504 -0.99 -1.43 34.05
C LEU A 504 -1.60 -2.64 33.32
N GLN A 505 -1.06 -3.86 33.51
CA GLN A 505 -1.47 -5.08 32.83
C GLN A 505 -1.43 -4.96 31.29
N ALA A 506 -0.52 -4.14 30.76
CA ALA A 506 -0.33 -3.92 29.34
C ALA A 506 0.57 -5.00 28.73
N THR A 507 0.03 -6.21 28.57
CA THR A 507 0.79 -7.43 28.16
C THR A 507 1.68 -7.20 26.95
N ARG A 508 1.20 -6.48 25.93
CA ARG A 508 1.95 -6.27 24.70
C ARG A 508 3.15 -5.33 24.86
N LEU A 509 2.96 -4.24 25.61
CA LEU A 509 4.04 -3.29 25.93
C LEU A 509 5.06 -3.92 26.88
N ARG A 510 4.59 -4.76 27.80
CA ARG A 510 5.42 -5.54 28.71
C ARG A 510 6.35 -6.49 27.95
N GLU A 511 5.84 -7.21 26.95
CA GLU A 511 6.64 -8.06 26.05
C GLU A 511 7.71 -7.26 25.30
N ILE A 512 7.36 -6.07 24.78
CA ILE A 512 8.31 -5.17 24.10
C ILE A 512 9.43 -4.74 25.05
N CYS A 513 9.09 -4.33 26.27
CA CYS A 513 10.08 -3.89 27.26
C CYS A 513 10.98 -5.04 27.73
N LEU A 514 10.41 -6.24 27.98
CA LEU A 514 11.18 -7.43 28.34
C LEU A 514 12.16 -7.83 27.23
N SER A 515 11.71 -7.81 25.97
CA SER A 515 12.57 -8.13 24.83
C SER A 515 13.78 -7.18 24.73
N TYR A 516 13.56 -5.89 24.97
CA TYR A 516 14.64 -4.90 25.00
C TYR A 516 15.59 -5.13 26.19
N LEU A 517 15.04 -5.37 27.39
CA LEU A 517 15.82 -5.64 28.60
C LEU A 517 16.77 -6.82 28.43
N VAL A 518 16.28 -7.94 27.87
CA VAL A 518 17.10 -9.14 27.63
C VAL A 518 18.21 -8.86 26.61
N ARG A 519 17.92 -8.11 25.54
CA ARG A 519 18.91 -7.74 24.53
C ARG A 519 20.01 -6.81 25.05
N HIS A 520 19.68 -5.94 26.01
CA HIS A 520 20.58 -4.91 26.55
C HIS A 520 20.96 -5.15 28.03
N PHE A 521 20.88 -6.39 28.49
CA PHE A 521 20.96 -6.78 29.90
C PHE A 521 22.17 -6.20 30.65
N ASP A 522 23.37 -6.30 30.08
CA ASP A 522 24.62 -5.85 30.73
C ASP A 522 24.69 -4.33 30.95
N ALA A 523 23.96 -3.57 30.14
CA ALA A 523 23.87 -2.12 30.25
C ALA A 523 22.76 -1.72 31.22
N VAL A 524 21.58 -2.35 31.12
CA VAL A 524 20.42 -1.99 31.94
C VAL A 524 20.61 -2.39 33.40
N THR A 525 21.27 -3.51 33.70
CA THR A 525 21.54 -3.92 35.09
C THR A 525 22.42 -2.94 35.89
N LYS A 526 23.07 -1.99 35.21
CA LYS A 526 23.90 -0.95 35.82
C LYS A 526 23.13 0.35 36.04
N THR A 527 21.87 0.45 35.61
CA THR A 527 21.06 1.66 35.79
C THR A 527 20.32 1.63 37.12
N ASP A 528 20.06 2.82 37.67
CA ASP A 528 19.26 2.96 38.89
C ASP A 528 17.86 2.39 38.70
N GLY A 529 17.28 2.48 37.48
CA GLY A 529 15.96 1.94 37.17
C GLY A 529 15.86 0.43 37.39
N PHE A 530 16.91 -0.34 37.10
CA PHE A 530 16.92 -1.78 37.34
C PHE A 530 16.95 -2.14 38.82
N ALA A 531 17.59 -1.32 39.66
CA ALA A 531 17.62 -1.53 41.11
C ALA A 531 16.24 -1.37 41.78
N HIS A 532 15.31 -0.68 41.12
CA HIS A 532 13.95 -0.45 41.61
C HIS A 532 12.92 -1.47 41.10
N LEU A 533 13.34 -2.44 40.26
CA LEU A 533 12.43 -3.48 39.77
C LEU A 533 11.92 -4.37 40.92
N SER A 534 10.66 -4.77 40.83
CA SER A 534 10.10 -5.76 41.76
C SER A 534 10.86 -7.09 41.68
N ARG A 535 10.94 -7.80 42.80
CA ARG A 535 11.69 -9.06 42.89
C ARG A 535 11.23 -10.10 41.87
N ASP A 536 9.92 -10.17 41.62
CA ASP A 536 9.33 -11.14 40.69
C ASP A 536 9.70 -10.81 39.25
N LEU A 537 9.69 -9.51 38.88
CA LEU A 537 10.13 -9.04 37.57
C LEU A 537 11.62 -9.25 37.34
N ILE A 538 12.46 -9.08 38.37
CA ILE A 538 13.90 -9.41 38.28
C ILE A 538 14.10 -10.90 37.99
N ILE A 539 13.38 -11.78 38.70
CA ILE A 539 13.46 -13.23 38.48
C ILE A 539 13.06 -13.57 37.04
N GLU A 540 11.99 -12.96 36.52
CA GLU A 540 11.54 -13.18 35.15
C GLU A 540 12.54 -12.73 34.10
N VAL A 541 13.15 -11.54 34.27
CA VAL A 541 14.20 -11.06 33.36
C VAL A 541 15.39 -12.03 33.36
N LEU A 542 15.77 -12.58 34.53
CA LEU A 542 16.84 -13.57 34.64
C LEU A 542 16.49 -14.93 34.02
N GLN A 543 15.23 -15.34 34.05
CA GLN A 543 14.73 -16.59 33.44
C GLN A 543 14.54 -16.47 31.93
N SER A 544 14.29 -15.26 31.43
CA SER A 544 14.06 -14.96 30.02
C SER A 544 15.35 -14.68 29.24
N ARG A 545 16.50 -14.70 29.93
CA ARG A 545 17.84 -14.72 29.35
C ARG A 545 18.19 -16.12 28.86
#